data_AF-A0A7S1C6X6-F1
#
_entry.id   AF-A0A7S1C6X6-F1
#
_cell.length_a   1.000
_cell.length_b   1.000
_cell.length_c   1.000
_cell.angle_alpha   90.00
_cell.angle_beta   90.00
_cell.angle_gamma   90.00
#
_symmetry.space_group_name_H-M   'P 1'
#
loop_
_entity.id
_entity.type
_entity.pdbx_description
1 polymer ?
#
loop_
_entity_poly.entity_id
_entity_poly.type
_entity_poly.pdbx_seq_one_letter_code
_entity_poly.pdbx_strand_id
1 'polypeptide(L)'
;MATDHVFAYPSSPSDASMDSGRSEGSPRAPEGRDESPPPTPRSDADEGIRLLRLSDEFASPAASVGAWLSQRQGDEGGDAGSDDGSGALAGASGFRFQHRFRKLDWAAVSSADVDDIVARSDAASLRPLVNTLAFSEITTADVRAAPPEAVARLVRLSQLTIEALLADQARLHGQLDETEGALERVQDRSAALSAEAADARQYAADLKRSLRDQRKAVGAFRKLLEARGPSAAIPAIEKHLARTYRELVTHALLRKEADVLAADAAD
;
A
#
# COMPACT_ATOMS: atom_id res chain seq x y z
N MET A 1 -38.64 -40.68 33.52
CA MET A 1 -39.05 -39.28 33.29
C MET A 1 -39.07 -39.08 31.78
N ALA A 2 -40.28 -39.03 31.23
CA ALA A 2 -40.59 -38.97 29.81
C ALA A 2 -41.81 -38.03 29.66
N THR A 3 -41.75 -37.12 28.69
CA THR A 3 -42.83 -36.31 28.08
C THR A 3 -42.10 -35.52 26.98
N ASP A 4 -42.16 -35.82 25.69
CA ASP A 4 -43.26 -36.04 24.74
C ASP A 4 -44.10 -34.79 24.41
N HIS A 5 -44.03 -34.45 23.11
CA HIS A 5 -44.91 -33.63 22.25
C HIS A 5 -45.33 -32.20 22.66
N VAL A 6 -45.26 -31.25 21.72
CA VAL A 6 -46.45 -30.70 21.03
C VAL A 6 -46.04 -29.81 19.85
N PHE A 7 -46.67 -30.10 18.71
CA PHE A 7 -46.67 -29.42 17.42
C PHE A 7 -47.66 -28.23 17.46
N ALA A 8 -47.34 -27.08 16.88
CA ALA A 8 -48.33 -26.04 16.59
C ALA A 8 -47.92 -25.18 15.38
N TYR A 9 -48.48 -25.49 14.23
CA TYR A 9 -48.92 -24.48 13.25
C TYR A 9 -50.43 -24.30 13.47
N PRO A 10 -51.00 -23.09 13.23
CA PRO A 10 -51.69 -22.96 11.95
C PRO A 10 -51.82 -21.51 11.37
N SER A 11 -52.13 -21.51 10.07
CA SER A 11 -53.06 -20.59 9.36
C SER A 11 -52.59 -19.21 8.85
N SER A 12 -52.34 -19.16 7.54
CA SER A 12 -52.96 -18.16 6.63
C SER A 12 -54.43 -18.54 6.39
N PRO A 13 -55.36 -17.63 5.97
CA PRO A 13 -55.47 -17.26 4.54
C PRO A 13 -56.11 -15.88 4.21
N SER A 14 -56.13 -15.56 2.91
CA SER A 14 -57.08 -14.70 2.17
C SER A 14 -56.95 -13.17 2.34
N ASP A 15 -57.28 -12.31 1.37
CA ASP A 15 -57.56 -12.44 -0.06
C ASP A 15 -57.49 -11.04 -0.70
N ALA A 16 -57.24 -11.03 -2.01
CA ALA A 16 -57.71 -10.11 -3.05
C ALA A 16 -58.22 -8.69 -2.70
N SER A 17 -57.68 -7.70 -3.43
CA SER A 17 -58.56 -6.83 -4.22
C SER A 17 -57.83 -6.23 -5.43
N MET A 18 -58.44 -6.46 -6.60
CA MET A 18 -58.25 -5.68 -7.82
C MET A 18 -58.78 -4.26 -7.61
N ASP A 19 -58.16 -3.28 -8.27
CA ASP A 19 -58.88 -2.12 -8.80
C ASP A 19 -58.21 -1.61 -10.08
N SER A 20 -59.05 -1.34 -11.07
CA SER A 20 -58.72 -1.02 -12.46
C SER A 20 -59.20 0.40 -12.76
N GLY A 21 -58.26 1.31 -12.96
CA GLY A 21 -58.54 2.70 -13.33
C GLY A 21 -57.79 3.10 -14.59
N ARG A 22 -58.46 2.95 -15.74
CA ARG A 22 -58.03 3.44 -17.06
C ARG A 22 -58.58 4.86 -17.24
N SER A 23 -57.74 5.85 -17.55
CA SER A 23 -58.20 7.05 -18.25
C SER A 23 -57.09 7.73 -19.03
N GLU A 24 -57.45 8.16 -20.23
CA GLU A 24 -56.64 8.65 -21.32
C GLU A 24 -56.21 10.11 -21.13
N GLY A 25 -55.05 10.49 -21.70
CA GLY A 25 -54.60 11.87 -21.71
C GLY A 25 -53.23 12.06 -22.36
N SER A 26 -53.17 11.95 -23.69
CA SER A 26 -52.18 12.66 -24.52
C SER A 26 -52.71 14.09 -24.71
N PRO A 27 -51.93 15.19 -24.87
CA PRO A 27 -50.66 15.25 -25.63
C PRO A 27 -49.59 16.25 -25.11
N ARG A 28 -48.32 16.03 -25.49
CA ARG A 28 -47.40 17.03 -26.08
C ARG A 28 -45.95 16.54 -26.01
N ALA A 29 -45.30 16.52 -27.18
CA ALA A 29 -43.86 16.58 -27.30
C ALA A 29 -43.36 17.98 -26.89
N PRO A 30 -42.23 18.02 -26.17
CA PRO A 30 -41.01 18.64 -26.72
C PRO A 30 -39.81 17.68 -26.56
N GLU A 31 -39.10 17.37 -27.65
CA GLU A 31 -37.81 18.01 -28.00
C GLU A 31 -36.72 17.85 -26.94
N GLY A 32 -35.63 17.18 -27.34
CA GLY A 32 -34.30 17.31 -26.72
C GLY A 32 -34.02 16.42 -25.52
N ARG A 33 -33.94 15.09 -25.71
CA ARG A 33 -33.17 14.24 -24.79
C ARG A 33 -31.74 14.13 -25.30
N ASP A 34 -30.87 14.90 -24.65
CA ASP A 34 -29.45 14.62 -24.55
C ASP A 34 -29.33 13.31 -23.76
N GLU A 35 -29.03 12.19 -24.43
CA GLU A 35 -28.74 10.91 -23.80
C GLU A 35 -27.37 10.99 -23.12
N SER A 36 -27.34 11.59 -21.92
CA SER A 36 -26.26 11.32 -20.97
C SER A 36 -26.47 9.92 -20.40
N PRO A 37 -25.48 9.01 -20.49
CA PRO A 37 -25.58 7.66 -19.93
C PRO A 37 -25.70 7.72 -18.39
N PRO A 38 -26.34 6.70 -17.77
CA PRO A 38 -26.46 6.63 -16.32
C PRO A 38 -25.06 6.61 -15.67
N PRO A 39 -24.86 7.27 -14.51
CA PRO A 39 -23.59 7.22 -13.82
C PRO A 39 -23.28 5.76 -13.47
N THR A 40 -22.15 5.27 -13.98
CA THR A 40 -21.58 4.01 -13.55
C THR A 40 -21.39 4.04 -12.03
N PRO A 41 -21.65 2.94 -11.31
CA PRO A 41 -21.22 2.85 -9.91
C PRO A 41 -19.71 3.04 -9.91
N ARG A 42 -19.25 4.12 -9.28
CA ARG A 42 -17.84 4.37 -9.04
C ARG A 42 -17.29 3.15 -8.32
N SER A 43 -16.29 2.54 -8.95
CA SER A 43 -15.43 1.53 -8.36
C SER A 43 -14.90 2.04 -7.02
N ASP A 44 -15.26 1.36 -5.93
CA ASP A 44 -14.71 1.54 -4.58
C ASP A 44 -13.17 1.30 -4.51
N ALA A 45 -12.52 1.00 -5.63
CA ALA A 45 -11.07 0.90 -5.73
C ALA A 45 -10.34 2.27 -5.77
N ASP A 46 -11.04 3.39 -5.99
CA ASP A 46 -10.41 4.72 -6.10
C ASP A 46 -10.49 5.58 -4.82
N GLU A 47 -11.23 5.15 -3.80
CA GLU A 47 -11.33 5.87 -2.53
C GLU A 47 -10.21 5.51 -1.53
N GLY A 48 -9.54 4.36 -1.75
CA GLY A 48 -8.35 3.94 -1.00
C GLY A 48 -7.07 4.71 -1.32
N ILE A 49 -7.04 5.50 -2.41
CA ILE A 49 -5.84 6.25 -2.84
C ILE A 49 -5.94 7.74 -2.46
N ARG A 50 -7.09 8.22 -1.97
CA ARG A 50 -7.27 9.63 -1.58
C ARG A 50 -6.96 9.96 -0.13
N LEU A 51 -6.73 8.96 0.73
CA LEU A 51 -6.30 9.17 2.12
C LEU A 51 -4.78 9.32 2.29
N LEU A 52 -4.00 9.17 1.22
CA LEU A 52 -2.54 9.34 1.26
C LEU A 52 -2.04 10.71 0.78
N ARG A 53 -2.96 11.66 0.49
CA ARG A 53 -2.60 12.97 -0.07
C ARG A 53 -2.77 14.17 0.87
N LEU A 54 -3.00 13.92 2.16
CA LEU A 54 -3.08 14.95 3.20
C LEU A 54 -1.81 15.03 4.07
N SER A 55 -0.75 14.30 3.71
CA SER A 55 0.54 14.34 4.41
C SER A 55 1.64 15.06 3.63
N ASP A 56 1.34 15.58 2.43
CA ASP A 56 2.32 16.22 1.54
C ASP A 56 2.65 17.68 1.92
N GLU A 57 1.97 18.25 2.93
CA GLU A 57 2.23 19.63 3.39
C GLU A 57 3.23 19.72 4.55
N PHE A 58 3.66 18.58 5.12
CA PHE A 58 4.82 18.52 6.02
C PHE A 58 5.98 17.82 5.32
N ALA A 59 6.42 18.42 4.21
CA ALA A 59 7.58 18.00 3.46
C ALA A 59 8.80 17.78 4.39
N SER A 60 9.11 16.51 4.58
CA SER A 60 10.38 15.89 4.96
C SER A 60 11.55 16.83 5.31
N PRO A 61 11.92 16.95 6.60
CA PRO A 61 13.21 17.53 6.99
C PRO A 61 14.41 16.70 6.51
N ALA A 62 14.21 15.40 6.26
CA ALA A 62 15.26 14.48 5.81
C ALA A 62 15.65 14.72 4.34
N ALA A 63 14.67 15.07 3.49
CA ALA A 63 14.94 15.56 2.13
C ALA A 63 15.74 16.88 2.16
N SER A 64 15.54 17.72 3.18
CA SER A 64 16.26 18.98 3.31
C SER A 64 17.74 18.79 3.67
N VAL A 65 18.13 17.82 4.52
CA VAL A 65 19.55 17.60 4.85
C VAL A 65 20.29 16.89 3.72
N GLY A 66 19.65 15.91 3.06
CA GLY A 66 20.22 15.22 1.89
C GLY A 66 20.38 16.13 0.67
N ALA A 67 19.38 16.96 0.37
CA ALA A 67 19.47 17.96 -0.70
C ALA A 67 20.49 19.06 -0.38
N TRP A 68 20.66 19.43 0.90
CA TRP A 68 21.64 20.42 1.35
C TRP A 68 23.09 19.96 1.16
N LEU A 69 23.37 18.65 1.27
CA LEU A 69 24.71 18.10 0.96
C LEU A 69 25.00 18.02 -0.54
N SER A 70 23.98 17.83 -1.39
CA SER A 70 24.16 17.75 -2.85
C SER A 70 24.22 19.10 -3.56
N GLN A 71 23.56 20.14 -3.03
CA GLN A 71 23.44 21.45 -3.71
C GLN A 71 24.74 22.29 -3.69
N ARG A 72 25.78 21.89 -2.96
CA ARG A 72 27.00 22.71 -2.76
C ARG A 72 28.26 22.18 -3.44
N GLN A 73 28.16 21.13 -4.25
CA GLN A 73 29.27 20.53 -4.99
C GLN A 73 29.42 21.06 -6.43
N GLY A 74 28.67 22.09 -6.83
CA GLY A 74 28.74 22.68 -8.16
C GLY A 74 28.88 24.20 -8.13
N ASP A 75 30.03 24.71 -7.66
CA ASP A 75 30.50 26.06 -8.01
C ASP A 75 32.01 26.22 -7.74
N GLU A 76 32.83 25.43 -8.45
CA GLU A 76 34.24 25.76 -8.66
C GLU A 76 34.55 25.60 -10.16
N GLY A 77 34.74 26.73 -10.84
CA GLY A 77 35.14 26.76 -12.25
C GLY A 77 36.63 26.49 -12.43
N GLY A 78 36.98 25.66 -13.41
CA GLY A 78 38.38 25.42 -13.81
C GLY A 78 38.55 24.26 -14.79
N ASP A 79 38.53 24.61 -16.07
CA ASP A 79 38.97 23.95 -17.31
C ASP A 79 39.84 22.66 -17.27
N ALA A 80 39.58 21.83 -18.29
CA ALA A 80 40.38 20.78 -18.95
C ALA A 80 40.69 19.46 -18.23
N GLY A 81 40.14 18.36 -18.77
CA GLY A 81 40.71 17.02 -18.60
C GLY A 81 39.73 15.88 -18.87
N SER A 82 39.77 15.33 -20.08
CA SER A 82 39.13 14.08 -20.50
C SER A 82 39.49 12.91 -19.56
N ASP A 83 38.52 12.17 -19.05
CA ASP A 83 38.64 10.71 -18.97
C ASP A 83 37.28 10.00 -18.85
N ASP A 84 37.24 8.85 -19.50
CA ASP A 84 36.16 7.89 -19.65
C ASP A 84 36.03 7.04 -18.37
N GLY A 85 34.83 6.49 -18.12
CA GLY A 85 34.68 5.39 -17.17
C GLY A 85 33.73 5.61 -15.99
N SER A 86 32.57 4.95 -16.12
CA SER A 86 31.87 4.28 -15.02
C SER A 86 31.23 5.16 -13.95
N GLY A 87 29.94 5.47 -14.18
CA GLY A 87 28.99 5.85 -13.14
C GLY A 87 28.80 4.72 -12.13
N ALA A 88 29.77 4.55 -11.24
CA ALA A 88 29.69 3.71 -10.07
C ALA A 88 29.10 4.53 -8.93
N LEU A 89 27.82 4.26 -8.63
CA LEU A 89 27.22 4.33 -7.29
C LEU A 89 27.86 5.37 -6.34
N ALA A 90 27.52 6.65 -6.53
CA ALA A 90 27.76 7.71 -5.54
C ALA A 90 26.83 7.55 -4.32
N GLY A 91 26.74 6.34 -3.77
CA GLY A 91 25.85 5.94 -2.69
C GLY A 91 26.66 5.35 -1.54
N ALA A 92 27.41 6.22 -0.86
CA ALA A 92 27.91 6.10 0.52
C ALA A 92 29.15 6.98 0.67
N SER A 93 29.00 8.30 0.54
CA SER A 93 29.98 9.17 1.17
C SER A 93 29.81 8.99 2.68
N GLY A 94 30.63 8.13 3.27
CA GLY A 94 30.69 7.96 4.72
C GLY A 94 30.81 9.31 5.40
N PHE A 95 30.22 9.43 6.60
CA PHE A 95 30.24 10.66 7.37
C PHE A 95 31.67 11.20 7.50
N ARG A 96 31.89 12.44 7.07
CA ARG A 96 33.15 13.16 7.26
C ARG A 96 32.88 14.45 8.01
N PHE A 97 33.68 14.70 9.03
CA PHE A 97 33.67 15.99 9.69
C PHE A 97 34.09 17.07 8.69
N GLN A 98 33.25 18.09 8.55
CA GLN A 98 33.59 19.27 7.77
C GLN A 98 34.53 20.14 8.58
N HIS A 99 35.61 20.61 7.96
CA HIS A 99 36.53 21.54 8.60
C HIS A 99 35.79 22.86 8.89
N ARG A 100 35.96 23.38 10.10
CA ARG A 100 35.31 24.62 10.56
C ARG A 100 36.20 25.78 10.18
N PHE A 101 35.67 26.79 9.51
CA PHE A 101 36.47 27.92 8.99
C PHE A 101 35.93 29.28 9.40
N ARG A 102 34.73 29.33 10.00
CA ARG A 102 34.05 30.59 10.30
C ARG A 102 34.27 30.95 11.76
N LYS A 103 34.44 32.24 12.07
CA LYS A 103 34.35 32.71 13.45
C LYS A 103 32.90 32.66 13.92
N LEU A 104 32.70 32.43 15.22
CA LEU A 104 31.38 32.47 15.82
C LEU A 104 30.86 33.92 15.89
N ASP A 105 29.63 34.15 15.44
CA ASP A 105 28.95 35.43 15.63
C ASP A 105 28.39 35.52 17.04
N TRP A 106 29.17 36.11 17.94
CA TRP A 106 28.77 36.30 19.34
C TRP A 106 27.59 37.25 19.51
N ALA A 107 27.33 38.15 18.57
CA ALA A 107 26.16 39.04 18.64
C ALA A 107 24.88 38.24 18.40
N ALA A 108 24.88 37.35 17.41
CA ALA A 108 23.76 36.44 17.12
C ALA A 108 23.49 35.46 18.27
N VAL A 109 24.54 34.93 18.91
CA VAL A 109 24.39 34.07 20.10
C VAL A 109 23.84 34.85 21.29
N SER A 110 24.23 36.11 21.44
CA SER A 110 23.80 36.95 22.56
C SER A 110 22.35 37.42 22.41
N SER A 111 21.88 37.66 21.19
CA SER A 111 20.51 38.10 20.91
C SER A 111 19.50 36.95 20.82
N ALA A 112 19.97 35.70 20.79
CA ALA A 112 19.10 34.53 20.75
C ALA A 112 18.28 34.41 22.05
N ASP A 113 16.96 34.43 21.92
CA ASP A 113 16.04 34.15 23.01
C ASP A 113 15.87 32.64 23.15
N VAL A 114 16.77 32.03 23.92
CA VAL A 114 16.79 30.58 24.13
C VAL A 114 15.57 30.11 24.92
N ASP A 115 15.06 30.94 25.84
CA ASP A 115 13.90 30.60 26.66
C ASP A 115 12.63 30.54 25.82
N ASP A 116 12.49 31.46 24.88
CA ASP A 116 11.38 31.48 23.93
C ASP A 116 11.46 30.33 22.91
N ILE A 117 12.64 30.00 22.38
CA ILE A 117 12.81 28.84 21.48
C ILE A 117 12.39 27.55 22.18
N VAL A 118 12.75 27.39 23.46
CA VAL A 118 12.34 26.23 24.27
C VAL A 118 10.83 26.26 24.53
N ALA A 119 10.28 27.40 24.94
CA ALA A 119 8.86 27.53 25.25
C ALA A 119 7.95 27.25 24.03
N ARG A 120 8.39 27.69 22.84
CA ARG A 120 7.64 27.51 21.59
C ARG A 120 8.00 26.22 20.84
N SER A 121 9.04 25.50 21.27
CA SER A 121 9.59 24.34 20.54
C SER A 121 9.86 24.66 19.06
N ASP A 122 10.34 25.88 18.79
CA ASP A 122 10.50 26.38 17.42
C ASP A 122 11.84 25.93 16.82
N ALA A 123 11.80 24.75 16.19
CA ALA A 123 12.94 24.18 15.47
C ALA A 123 13.38 25.05 14.27
N ALA A 124 12.49 25.88 13.70
CA ALA A 124 12.84 26.75 12.57
C ALA A 124 13.73 27.90 13.02
N SER A 125 13.48 28.47 14.20
CA SER A 125 14.33 29.50 14.82
C SER A 125 15.67 28.93 15.33
N LEU A 126 15.72 27.64 15.70
CA LEU A 126 16.95 26.96 16.11
C LEU A 126 17.91 26.70 14.93
N ARG A 127 17.38 26.34 13.74
CA ARG A 127 18.17 26.00 12.54
C ARG A 127 19.29 26.98 12.15
N PRO A 128 19.06 28.30 12.03
CA PRO A 128 20.12 29.24 11.66
C PRO A 128 21.23 29.33 12.74
N LEU A 129 20.86 29.17 14.02
CA LEU A 129 21.81 29.14 15.13
C LEU A 129 22.65 27.86 15.10
N VAL A 130 22.03 26.70 14.84
CA VAL A 130 22.73 25.41 14.67
C VAL A 130 23.75 25.46 13.55
N ASN A 131 23.40 26.04 12.40
CA ASN A 131 24.34 26.17 11.28
C ASN A 131 25.54 27.04 11.64
N THR A 132 25.32 28.12 12.38
CA THR A 132 26.43 28.96 12.85
C THR A 132 27.31 28.19 13.82
N LEU A 133 26.70 27.50 14.79
CA LEU A 133 27.42 26.74 15.82
C LEU A 133 28.20 25.54 15.26
N ALA A 134 27.62 24.79 14.32
CA ALA A 134 28.21 23.56 13.79
C ALA A 134 29.48 23.81 12.96
N PHE A 135 29.56 24.96 12.28
CA PHE A 135 30.64 25.28 11.35
C PHE A 135 31.58 26.40 11.83
N SER A 136 31.35 26.92 13.05
CA SER A 136 32.23 27.90 13.66
C SER A 136 33.34 27.26 14.47
N GLU A 137 34.54 27.82 14.32
CA GLU A 137 35.67 27.55 15.20
C GLU A 137 35.60 28.49 16.40
N ILE A 138 35.79 27.93 17.60
CA ILE A 138 35.76 28.67 18.86
C ILE A 138 37.10 28.43 19.54
N THR A 139 37.91 29.48 19.63
CA THR A 139 39.19 29.41 20.34
C THR A 139 39.03 29.82 21.81
N THR A 140 40.00 29.45 22.65
CA THR A 140 40.02 29.88 24.05
C THR A 140 40.14 31.40 24.20
N ALA A 141 40.76 32.09 23.23
CA ALA A 141 40.84 33.54 23.19
C ALA A 141 39.46 34.17 22.93
N ASP A 142 38.67 33.60 22.02
CA ASP A 142 37.31 34.07 21.72
C ASP A 142 36.39 33.93 22.93
N VAL A 143 36.46 32.80 23.64
CA VAL A 143 35.65 32.56 24.85
C VAL A 143 36.02 33.53 25.97
N ARG A 144 37.31 33.86 26.13
CA ARG A 144 37.77 34.83 27.14
C ARG A 144 37.37 36.26 26.81
N ALA A 145 37.23 36.59 25.53
CA ALA A 145 36.80 37.91 25.07
C ALA A 145 35.27 38.07 25.09
N ALA A 146 34.52 36.95 25.09
CA ALA A 146 33.07 36.96 25.08
C ALA A 146 32.46 37.30 26.46
N PRO A 147 31.28 37.94 26.50
CA PRO A 147 30.53 38.11 27.74
C PRO A 147 30.18 36.75 28.37
N PRO A 148 30.25 36.58 29.71
CA PRO A 148 29.91 35.32 30.37
C PRO A 148 28.52 34.79 30.02
N GLU A 149 27.54 35.69 29.85
CA GLU A 149 26.18 35.34 29.43
C GLU A 149 26.12 34.72 28.03
N ALA A 150 26.94 35.22 27.10
CA ALA A 150 26.99 34.70 25.73
C ALA A 150 27.56 33.28 25.71
N VAL A 151 28.56 33.00 26.56
CA VAL A 151 29.12 31.66 26.74
C VAL A 151 28.08 30.71 27.36
N ALA A 152 27.29 31.18 28.34
CA ALA A 152 26.19 30.38 28.90
C ALA A 152 25.09 30.06 27.86
N ARG A 153 24.68 31.06 27.05
CA ARG A 153 23.73 30.86 25.94
C ARG A 153 24.26 29.88 24.90
N LEU A 154 25.54 29.98 24.55
CA LEU A 154 26.23 29.05 23.65
C LEU A 154 26.12 27.59 24.13
N VAL A 155 26.39 27.34 25.42
CA VAL A 155 26.27 26.00 26.01
C VAL A 155 24.82 25.52 25.94
N ARG A 156 23.86 26.37 26.29
CA ARG A 156 22.44 26.02 26.28
C ARG A 156 21.91 25.74 24.87
N LEU A 157 22.33 26.53 23.88
CA LEU A 157 22.03 26.28 22.47
C LEU A 157 22.66 24.97 21.98
N SER A 158 23.87 24.65 22.42
CA SER A 158 24.53 23.38 22.08
C SER A 158 23.77 22.19 22.66
N GLN A 159 23.31 22.29 23.91
CA GLN A 159 22.46 21.28 24.55
C GLN A 159 21.15 21.08 23.79
N LEU A 160 20.45 22.17 23.47
CA LEU A 160 19.19 22.14 22.71
C LEU A 160 19.37 21.56 21.30
N THR A 161 20.51 21.84 20.67
CA THR A 161 20.86 21.26 19.36
C THR A 161 21.01 19.74 19.45
N ILE A 162 21.70 19.25 20.49
CA ILE A 162 21.86 17.80 20.70
C ILE A 162 20.51 17.15 20.97
N GLU A 163 19.66 17.77 21.79
CA GLU A 163 18.32 17.28 22.09
C GLU A 163 17.46 17.18 20.82
N ALA A 164 17.45 18.23 19.99
CA ALA A 164 16.73 18.22 18.72
C ALA A 164 17.24 17.13 17.77
N LEU A 165 18.55 16.94 17.66
CA LEU A 165 19.15 15.89 16.82
C LEU A 165 18.78 14.48 17.30
N LEU A 166 18.75 14.26 18.62
CA LEU A 166 18.32 12.97 19.19
C LEU A 166 16.82 12.72 18.97
N ALA A 167 15.98 13.75 19.09
CA ALA A 167 14.56 13.66 18.80
C ALA A 167 14.31 13.34 17.31
N ASP A 168 15.05 13.99 16.40
CA ASP A 168 14.99 13.68 14.97
C ASP A 168 15.49 12.27 14.67
N GLN A 169 16.57 11.81 15.32
CA GLN A 169 17.06 10.44 15.16
C GLN A 169 16.01 9.42 15.62
N ALA A 170 15.39 9.63 16.78
CA ALA A 170 14.33 8.75 17.28
C ALA A 170 13.11 8.73 16.33
N ARG A 171 12.70 9.90 15.83
CA ARG A 171 11.62 10.01 14.84
C ARG A 171 11.95 9.29 13.54
N LEU A 172 13.18 9.46 13.02
CA LEU A 172 13.61 8.81 11.79
C LEU A 172 13.73 7.29 11.94
N HIS A 173 14.20 6.79 13.08
CA HIS A 173 14.17 5.35 13.37
C HIS A 173 12.73 4.82 13.45
N GLY A 174 11.82 5.51 14.14
CA GLY A 174 10.41 5.11 14.16
C GLY A 174 9.79 5.08 12.77
N GLN A 175 10.08 6.07 11.92
CA GLN A 175 9.65 6.07 10.52
C GLN A 175 10.26 4.91 9.71
N LEU A 176 11.53 4.57 9.95
CA LEU A 176 12.17 3.43 9.30
C LEU A 176 11.45 2.13 9.69
N ASP A 177 11.26 1.88 10.98
CA ASP A 177 10.58 0.69 11.50
C ASP A 177 9.14 0.56 10.93
N GLU A 178 8.41 1.67 10.86
CA GLU A 178 7.07 1.71 10.25
C GLU A 178 7.10 1.36 8.76
N THR A 179 8.06 1.91 8.02
CA THR A 179 8.22 1.62 6.58
C THR A 179 8.67 0.19 6.32
N GLU A 180 9.53 -0.37 7.15
CA GLU A 180 9.96 -1.76 7.09
C GLU A 180 8.77 -2.70 7.38
N GLY A 181 7.99 -2.44 8.43
CA GLY A 181 6.79 -3.22 8.71
C GLY A 181 5.69 -3.07 7.64
N ALA A 182 5.58 -1.91 6.99
CA ALA A 182 4.72 -1.74 5.82
C ALA A 182 5.22 -2.56 4.61
N LEU A 183 6.53 -2.58 4.37
CA LEU A 183 7.16 -3.34 3.31
C LEU A 183 6.93 -4.85 3.49
N GLU A 184 7.15 -5.37 4.70
CA GLU A 184 6.90 -6.78 5.02
C GLU A 184 5.45 -7.18 4.74
N ARG A 185 4.46 -6.38 5.20
CA ARG A 185 3.04 -6.64 4.94
C ARG A 185 2.70 -6.66 3.44
N VAL A 186 3.31 -5.77 2.66
CA VAL A 186 3.12 -5.74 1.20
C VAL A 186 3.76 -6.97 0.55
N GLN A 187 4.93 -7.40 1.02
CA GLN A 187 5.59 -8.61 0.53
C GLN A 187 4.77 -9.86 0.83
N ASP A 188 4.27 -10.02 2.05
CA ASP A 188 3.40 -11.14 2.45
C ASP A 188 2.12 -11.16 1.63
N ARG A 189 1.48 -9.99 1.45
CA ARG A 189 0.27 -9.89 0.63
C ARG A 189 0.55 -10.24 -0.83
N SER A 190 1.68 -9.78 -1.37
CA SER A 190 2.10 -10.11 -2.73
C SER A 190 2.38 -11.60 -2.90
N ALA A 191 3.01 -12.23 -1.91
CA ALA A 191 3.27 -13.67 -1.92
C ALA A 191 1.96 -14.48 -1.89
N ALA A 192 1.02 -14.11 -1.01
CA ALA A 192 -0.29 -14.74 -0.92
C ALA A 192 -1.09 -14.60 -2.23
N LEU A 193 -1.14 -13.40 -2.82
CA LEU A 193 -1.81 -13.16 -4.10
C LEU A 193 -1.14 -13.92 -5.26
N SER A 194 0.19 -14.07 -5.24
CA SER A 194 0.91 -14.85 -6.24
C SER A 194 0.56 -16.34 -6.15
N ALA A 195 0.44 -16.89 -4.95
CA ALA A 195 0.00 -18.26 -4.72
C ALA A 195 -1.45 -18.48 -5.21
N GLU A 196 -2.38 -17.59 -4.82
CA GLU A 196 -3.77 -17.64 -5.28
C GLU A 196 -3.88 -17.55 -6.81
N ALA A 197 -3.08 -16.68 -7.43
CA ALA A 197 -3.03 -16.55 -8.88
C ALA A 197 -2.48 -17.83 -9.56
N ALA A 198 -1.53 -18.54 -8.92
CA ALA A 198 -1.02 -19.81 -9.42
C ALA A 198 -2.10 -20.90 -9.36
N ASP A 199 -2.82 -21.00 -8.25
CA ASP A 199 -3.91 -21.97 -8.06
C ASP A 199 -5.05 -21.72 -9.06
N ALA A 200 -5.46 -20.46 -9.24
CA ALA A 200 -6.49 -20.08 -10.21
C ALA A 200 -6.08 -20.44 -11.65
N ARG A 201 -4.80 -20.23 -12.01
CA ARG A 201 -4.26 -20.62 -13.33
C ARG A 201 -4.28 -22.14 -13.52
N GLN A 202 -3.90 -22.90 -12.49
CA GLN A 202 -3.93 -24.36 -12.53
C GLN A 202 -5.36 -24.88 -12.70
N TYR A 203 -6.30 -24.37 -11.91
CA TYR A 203 -7.71 -24.69 -12.02
C TYR A 203 -8.28 -24.38 -13.42
N ALA A 204 -7.94 -23.22 -13.98
CA ALA A 204 -8.36 -22.86 -15.33
C ALA A 204 -7.76 -23.79 -16.40
N ALA A 205 -6.52 -24.23 -16.23
CA ALA A 205 -5.87 -25.17 -17.14
C ALA A 205 -6.56 -26.55 -17.10
N ASP A 206 -6.91 -27.03 -15.91
CA ASP A 206 -7.60 -28.30 -15.71
C ASP A 206 -9.03 -28.26 -16.28
N LEU A 207 -9.76 -27.16 -16.05
CA LEU A 207 -11.08 -26.96 -16.65
C LEU A 207 -11.02 -26.94 -18.17
N LYS A 208 -10.01 -26.27 -18.75
CA LYS A 208 -9.79 -26.26 -20.21
C LYS A 208 -9.44 -27.64 -20.75
N ARG A 209 -8.73 -28.48 -20.00
CA ARG A 209 -8.47 -29.89 -20.36
C ARG A 209 -9.76 -30.68 -20.36
N SER A 210 -10.53 -30.61 -19.28
CA SER A 210 -11.84 -31.28 -19.16
C SER A 210 -12.79 -30.91 -20.30
N LEU A 211 -12.91 -29.62 -20.62
CA LEU A 211 -13.74 -29.15 -21.74
C LEU A 211 -13.28 -29.72 -23.09
N ARG A 212 -11.97 -29.84 -23.33
CA ARG A 212 -11.44 -30.47 -24.55
C ARG A 212 -11.79 -31.95 -24.61
N ASP A 213 -11.68 -32.65 -23.49
CA ASP A 213 -11.96 -34.09 -23.43
C ASP A 213 -13.45 -34.38 -23.58
N GLN A 214 -14.33 -33.57 -22.98
CA GLN A 214 -15.78 -33.64 -23.19
C GLN A 214 -16.16 -33.37 -24.66
N ARG A 215 -15.57 -32.34 -25.29
CA ARG A 215 -15.80 -32.05 -26.72
C ARG A 215 -15.39 -33.22 -27.61
N LYS A 216 -14.26 -33.87 -27.33
CA LYS A 216 -13.81 -35.07 -28.05
C LYS A 216 -14.78 -36.24 -27.84
N ALA A 217 -15.24 -36.46 -26.60
CA ALA A 217 -16.19 -37.52 -26.28
C ALA A 217 -17.52 -37.33 -27.04
N VAL A 218 -18.08 -36.11 -27.02
CA VAL A 218 -19.29 -35.77 -27.80
C VAL A 218 -19.08 -36.03 -29.29
N GLY A 219 -17.93 -35.61 -29.85
CA GLY A 219 -17.61 -35.88 -31.25
C GLY A 219 -17.51 -37.38 -31.58
N ALA A 220 -16.95 -38.18 -30.67
CA ALA A 220 -16.87 -39.63 -30.82
C ALA A 220 -18.25 -40.30 -30.74
N PHE A 221 -19.10 -39.88 -29.79
CA PHE A 221 -20.46 -40.38 -29.67
C PHE A 221 -21.32 -40.03 -30.88
N ARG A 222 -21.19 -38.81 -31.41
CA ARG A 222 -21.88 -38.41 -32.64
C ARG A 222 -21.54 -39.33 -33.80
N LYS A 223 -20.24 -39.59 -34.03
CA LYS A 223 -19.78 -40.52 -35.07
C LYS A 223 -20.27 -41.95 -34.84
N LEU A 224 -20.29 -42.42 -33.60
CA LEU A 224 -20.76 -43.76 -33.26
C LEU A 224 -22.27 -43.92 -33.51
N LEU A 225 -23.05 -42.89 -33.14
CA LEU A 225 -24.49 -42.82 -33.43
C LEU A 225 -24.76 -42.82 -34.93
N GLU A 226 -24.01 -42.03 -35.70
CA GLU A 226 -24.12 -41.97 -37.15
C GLU A 226 -23.76 -43.31 -37.82
N ALA A 227 -22.77 -44.06 -37.29
CA ALA A 227 -22.25 -45.28 -37.94
C ALA A 227 -22.93 -46.59 -37.51
N ARG A 228 -23.36 -46.72 -36.25
CA ARG A 228 -23.88 -47.99 -35.66
C ARG A 228 -25.24 -47.86 -34.99
N GLY A 229 -25.82 -46.66 -34.99
CA GLY A 229 -27.12 -46.38 -34.38
C GLY A 229 -27.10 -46.35 -32.85
N PRO A 230 -28.26 -46.09 -32.22
CA PRO A 230 -28.37 -45.81 -30.79
C PRO A 230 -27.93 -46.97 -29.90
N SER A 231 -28.26 -48.21 -30.30
CA SER A 231 -28.01 -49.42 -29.51
C SER A 231 -26.52 -49.64 -29.18
N ALA A 232 -25.62 -49.30 -30.11
CA ALA A 232 -24.18 -49.42 -29.91
C ALA A 232 -23.57 -48.22 -29.16
N ALA A 233 -24.22 -47.05 -29.18
CA ALA A 233 -23.69 -45.81 -28.61
C ALA A 233 -24.05 -45.61 -27.13
N ILE A 234 -25.25 -46.04 -26.72
CA ILE A 234 -25.75 -45.88 -25.34
C ILE A 234 -24.79 -46.47 -24.30
N PRO A 235 -24.28 -47.71 -24.42
CA PRO A 235 -23.37 -48.28 -23.41
C PRO A 235 -22.03 -47.52 -23.31
N ALA A 236 -21.55 -46.94 -24.42
CA ALA A 236 -20.31 -46.17 -24.44
C ALA A 236 -20.49 -44.80 -23.75
N ILE A 237 -21.65 -44.18 -23.91
CA ILE A 237 -22.03 -42.92 -23.24
C ILE A 237 -22.16 -43.15 -21.73
N GLU A 238 -22.89 -44.19 -21.31
CA GLU A 238 -23.07 -44.54 -19.90
C GLU A 238 -21.74 -44.79 -19.20
N LYS A 239 -20.83 -45.54 -19.84
CA LYS A 239 -19.49 -45.79 -19.31
C LYS A 239 -18.68 -44.52 -19.13
N HIS A 240 -18.78 -43.56 -20.07
CA HIS A 240 -18.10 -42.28 -19.97
C HIS A 240 -18.69 -41.40 -18.85
N LEU A 241 -20.01 -41.34 -18.72
CA LEU A 241 -20.69 -40.63 -17.64
C LEU A 241 -20.35 -41.21 -16.26
N ALA A 242 -20.34 -42.54 -16.13
CA ALA A 242 -19.95 -43.21 -14.88
C ALA A 242 -18.47 -42.97 -14.52
N ARG A 243 -17.61 -42.74 -15.51
CA ARG A 243 -16.21 -42.36 -15.28
C ARG A 243 -16.09 -40.92 -14.82
N THR A 244 -16.70 -39.97 -15.54
CA THR A 244 -16.63 -38.54 -15.18
C THR A 244 -17.29 -38.26 -13.84
N TYR A 245 -18.39 -38.94 -13.51
CA TYR A 245 -19.02 -38.84 -12.19
C TYR A 245 -18.08 -39.28 -11.06
N ARG A 246 -17.38 -40.42 -11.22
CA ARG A 246 -16.40 -40.88 -10.22
C ARG A 246 -15.25 -39.89 -10.04
N GLU A 247 -14.72 -39.35 -11.13
CA GLU A 247 -13.66 -38.34 -11.10
C GLU A 247 -14.13 -37.06 -10.38
N LEU A 248 -15.36 -36.60 -10.63
CA LEU A 248 -15.98 -35.46 -9.93
C LEU A 248 -16.15 -35.70 -8.43
N VAL A 249 -16.65 -36.88 -8.04
CA VAL A 249 -16.82 -37.24 -6.62
C VAL A 249 -15.47 -37.28 -5.90
N THR A 250 -14.44 -37.86 -6.51
CA THR A 250 -13.09 -37.86 -5.92
C THR A 250 -12.52 -36.46 -5.75
N HIS A 251 -12.69 -35.57 -6.73
CA HIS A 251 -12.23 -34.19 -6.61
C HIS A 251 -13.01 -33.40 -5.55
N ALA A 252 -14.32 -33.62 -5.44
CA ALA A 252 -15.16 -32.97 -4.42
C ALA A 252 -14.79 -33.41 -3.00
N LEU A 253 -14.45 -34.68 -2.80
CA LEU A 253 -13.99 -35.20 -1.51
C LEU A 253 -12.61 -34.64 -1.13
N LEU A 254 -11.65 -34.65 -2.05
CA LEU A 254 -10.31 -34.08 -1.81
C LEU A 254 -10.35 -32.58 -1.50
N ARG A 255 -11.25 -31.83 -2.16
CA ARG A 255 -11.44 -30.41 -1.86
C ARG A 255 -11.98 -30.19 -0.44
N LYS A 256 -12.97 -31.00 -0.03
CA LYS A 256 -13.54 -30.92 1.31
C LYS A 256 -12.51 -31.28 2.39
N GLU A 257 -11.63 -32.25 2.14
CA GLU A 257 -10.52 -32.57 3.04
C GLU A 257 -9.50 -31.43 3.13
N ALA A 258 -9.17 -30.79 2.00
CA ALA A 258 -8.28 -29.63 2.00
C ALA A 258 -8.87 -28.43 2.77
N ASP A 259 -10.18 -28.16 2.62
CA ASP A 259 -10.88 -27.10 3.34
C ASP A 259 -10.92 -27.36 4.86
N VAL A 260 -11.03 -28.62 5.29
CA VAL A 260 -10.97 -29.01 6.71
C VAL A 260 -9.56 -28.83 7.28
N LEU A 261 -8.52 -29.26 6.54
CA LEU A 261 -7.13 -29.07 6.96
C LEU A 261 -6.73 -27.59 7.03
N ALA A 262 -7.28 -26.75 6.15
CA ALA A 262 -7.09 -25.31 6.20
C ALA A 262 -7.79 -24.66 7.41
N ALA A 263 -8.94 -25.19 7.84
CA ALA A 263 -9.62 -24.74 9.05
C ALA A 263 -8.86 -25.15 10.32
N ASP A 264 -8.35 -26.38 10.39
CA ASP A 264 -7.57 -26.88 11.53
C ASP A 264 -6.20 -26.18 11.68
N ALA A 265 -5.66 -25.58 10.62
CA ALA A 265 -4.41 -24.83 10.66
C ALA A 265 -4.58 -23.35 11.08
N ALA A 266 -5.83 -22.88 11.21
CA ALA A 266 -6.18 -21.51 11.57
C ALA A 266 -6.58 -21.34 13.05
N ASP A 267 -6.80 -22.45 13.78
CA ASP A 267 -7.04 -22.52 15.24
C ASP A 267 -5.74 -22.80 16.02
#